data_AF-A0A7L0RZG3-F1
#
_entry.id   AF-A0A7L0RZG3-F1
#
_cell.length_a   1.000
_cell.length_b   1.000
_cell.length_c   1.000
_cell.angle_alpha   90.00
_cell.angle_beta   90.00
_cell.angle_gamma   90.00
#
_symmetry.space_group_name_H-M   'P 1'
#
loop_
_entity.id
_entity.type
_entity.pdbx_description
1 polymer ?
#
loop_
_entity_poly.entity_id
_entity_poly.type
_entity_poly.pdbx_seq_one_letter_code
_entity_poly.pdbx_strand_id
1 'polypeptide(L)'
;HMCLYFAAAYLVLIFGIQHLMKERRAYNLRPALTLWSLSLALFSAAGAIRVWKVMAFVISTKGFKQSLCSQSLLVQPIFQFWGYLFVLSKLLELGDTVFIVLQKKQLIFLHWYHHTTMLIVSWYACDDLAAGGGWSAAVNYSVHAIMYSYYALRAAGFQVSCFIAMTITTIQMVQILGYIVMNVLIIIWMGDNACPTRTVIFISSVLYVSYLVLFGNYFFQTYLRRSQKSKRE
;
A
#
# COMPACT_ATOMS: atom_id res chain seq x y z
N HIS A 1 -20.25 3.53 1.63
CA HIS A 1 -20.73 4.05 0.33
C HIS A 1 -19.80 5.08 -0.31
N MET A 2 -19.32 6.10 0.40
CA MET A 2 -18.44 7.15 -0.16
C MET A 2 -17.18 6.62 -0.85
N CYS A 3 -16.55 5.58 -0.30
CA CYS A 3 -15.38 4.94 -0.91
C CYS A 3 -15.63 4.36 -2.32
N LEU A 4 -16.83 3.82 -2.58
CA LEU A 4 -17.19 3.29 -3.89
C LEU A 4 -17.37 4.41 -4.91
N TYR A 5 -17.93 5.54 -4.50
CA TYR A 5 -18.01 6.73 -5.36
C TYR A 5 -16.63 7.29 -5.69
N PHE A 6 -15.72 7.37 -4.72
CA PHE A 6 -14.34 7.80 -4.99
C PHE A 6 -13.60 6.82 -5.90
N ALA A 7 -13.75 5.51 -5.70
CA ALA A 7 -13.16 4.50 -6.58
C ALA A 7 -13.71 4.56 -8.01
N ALA A 8 -15.04 4.70 -8.17
CA ALA A 8 -15.67 4.85 -9.47
C ALA A 8 -15.24 6.14 -10.18
N ALA A 9 -15.25 7.27 -9.47
CA ALA A 9 -14.79 8.55 -9.98
C ALA A 9 -13.31 8.47 -10.41
N TYR A 10 -12.46 7.83 -9.61
CA TYR A 10 -11.06 7.59 -9.95
C TYR A 10 -10.93 6.81 -11.27
N LEU A 11 -11.61 5.67 -11.42
CA LEU A 11 -11.51 4.86 -12.64
C LEU A 11 -11.98 5.66 -13.88
N VAL A 12 -13.10 6.37 -13.77
CA VAL A 12 -13.60 7.23 -14.86
C VAL A 12 -12.60 8.32 -15.21
N LEU A 13 -12.05 9.01 -14.22
CA LEU A 13 -11.05 10.07 -14.42
C LEU A 13 -9.78 9.52 -15.07
N ILE A 14 -9.26 8.38 -14.62
CA ILE A 14 -8.00 7.82 -15.11
C ILE A 14 -8.13 7.36 -16.56
N PHE A 15 -9.17 6.60 -16.89
CA PHE A 15 -9.38 6.17 -18.28
C PHE A 15 -9.79 7.33 -19.19
N GLY A 16 -10.50 8.34 -18.66
CA GLY A 16 -10.81 9.59 -19.35
C GLY A 16 -9.55 10.39 -19.69
N ILE A 17 -8.68 10.65 -18.69
CA ILE A 17 -7.40 11.34 -18.90
C ILE A 17 -6.53 10.54 -19.87
N GLN A 18 -6.49 9.20 -19.76
CA GLN A 18 -5.72 8.36 -20.67
C GLN A 18 -6.22 8.49 -22.12
N HIS A 19 -7.52 8.60 -22.33
CA HIS A 19 -8.10 8.84 -23.66
C HIS A 19 -7.71 10.24 -24.18
N LEU A 20 -7.87 11.29 -23.37
CA LEU A 20 -7.51 12.66 -23.74
C LEU A 20 -6.00 12.82 -24.03
N MET A 21 -5.17 12.07 -23.32
CA MET A 21 -3.73 12.09 -23.51
C MET A 21 -3.30 11.44 -24.84
N LYS A 22 -4.14 10.65 -25.53
CA LYS A 22 -3.76 10.05 -26.82
C LYS A 22 -3.27 11.09 -27.81
N GLU A 23 -4.00 12.20 -27.91
CA GLU A 23 -3.73 13.32 -28.83
C GLU A 23 -2.72 14.36 -28.30
N ARG A 24 -2.25 14.24 -27.03
CA ARG A 24 -1.35 15.22 -26.40
C ARG A 24 0.08 14.72 -26.29
N ARG A 25 1.06 15.61 -26.09
CA ARG A 25 2.45 15.22 -25.79
C ARG A 25 2.59 14.86 -24.29
N ALA A 26 3.57 14.03 -23.96
CA ALA A 26 3.86 13.66 -22.57
C ALA A 26 4.34 14.90 -21.79
N TYR A 27 3.79 15.12 -20.60
CA TYR A 27 4.19 16.24 -19.74
C TYR A 27 5.48 15.92 -18.97
N ASN A 28 6.37 16.90 -18.85
CA ASN A 28 7.54 16.79 -17.98
C ASN A 28 7.17 17.22 -16.55
N LEU A 29 6.63 16.28 -15.77
CA LEU A 29 6.20 16.51 -14.38
C LEU A 29 7.26 16.06 -13.36
N ARG A 30 8.54 15.97 -13.74
CA ARG A 30 9.59 15.48 -12.84
C ARG A 30 9.68 16.24 -11.51
N PRO A 31 9.74 17.60 -11.48
CA PRO A 31 9.83 18.33 -10.21
C PRO A 31 8.59 18.11 -9.33
N ALA A 32 7.40 18.10 -9.93
CA ALA A 32 6.14 17.85 -9.23
C ALA A 32 6.09 16.42 -8.67
N LEU A 33 6.52 15.41 -9.45
CA LEU A 33 6.60 14.02 -9.01
C LEU A 33 7.62 13.82 -7.89
N THR A 34 8.76 14.51 -7.94
CA THR A 34 9.77 14.49 -6.87
C THR A 34 9.20 15.04 -5.58
N LEU A 35 8.59 16.24 -5.63
CA LEU A 35 7.98 16.86 -4.46
C LEU A 35 6.87 15.98 -3.88
N TRP A 36 5.99 15.49 -4.74
CA TRP A 36 4.91 14.57 -4.38
C TRP A 36 5.42 13.31 -3.68
N SER A 37 6.39 12.62 -4.29
CA SER A 37 6.96 11.40 -3.74
C SER A 37 7.69 11.68 -2.41
N LEU A 38 8.39 12.80 -2.31
CA LEU A 38 9.07 13.20 -1.07
C LEU A 38 8.06 13.50 0.05
N SER A 39 6.97 14.20 -0.26
CA SER A 39 5.90 14.46 0.71
C SER A 39 5.27 13.16 1.22
N LEU A 40 4.99 12.20 0.33
CA LEU A 40 4.47 10.88 0.74
C LEU A 40 5.49 10.06 1.55
N ALA A 41 6.78 10.17 1.22
CA ALA A 41 7.85 9.51 1.99
C ALA A 41 7.93 10.06 3.43
N LEU A 42 7.95 11.38 3.58
CA LEU A 42 8.01 12.05 4.89
C LEU A 42 6.75 11.77 5.71
N PHE A 43 5.57 11.85 5.09
CA PHE A 43 4.31 11.49 5.71
C PHE A 43 4.33 10.04 6.20
N SER A 44 4.78 9.11 5.36
CA SER A 44 4.85 7.69 5.71
C SER A 44 5.85 7.41 6.82
N ALA A 45 7.00 8.09 6.83
CA ALA A 45 7.99 7.98 7.89
C ALA A 45 7.45 8.51 9.23
N ALA A 46 6.76 9.65 9.23
CA ALA A 46 6.12 10.20 10.42
C ALA A 46 5.04 9.25 10.96
N GLY A 47 4.19 8.71 10.07
CA GLY A 47 3.19 7.70 10.42
C GLY A 47 3.81 6.43 11.00
N ALA A 48 4.87 5.91 10.37
CA ALA A 48 5.58 4.73 10.86
C ALA A 48 6.10 4.95 12.28
N ILE A 49 6.79 6.08 12.54
CA ILE A 49 7.35 6.37 13.87
C ILE A 49 6.25 6.44 14.93
N ARG A 50 5.12 7.08 14.62
CA ARG A 50 4.03 7.28 15.59
C ARG A 50 3.26 5.99 15.85
N VAL A 51 2.91 5.25 14.81
CA VAL A 51 2.17 3.99 14.94
C VAL A 51 3.06 2.92 15.59
N TRP A 52 4.34 2.80 15.22
CA TRP A 52 5.23 1.81 15.84
C TRP A 52 5.45 2.03 17.33
N LYS A 53 5.51 3.28 17.80
CA LYS A 53 5.58 3.57 19.25
C LYS A 53 4.39 3.00 20.01
N VAL A 54 3.18 3.16 19.47
CA VAL A 54 1.96 2.62 20.06
C VAL A 54 1.95 1.09 19.98
N MET A 55 2.33 0.53 18.82
CA MET A 55 2.40 -0.92 18.63
C MET A 55 3.40 -1.59 19.58
N ALA A 56 4.60 -1.02 19.73
CA ALA A 56 5.62 -1.53 20.65
C ALA A 56 5.11 -1.54 22.09
N PHE A 57 4.47 -0.45 22.54
CA PHE A 57 3.87 -0.38 23.87
C PHE A 57 2.83 -1.49 24.10
N VAL A 58 1.95 -1.74 23.12
CA VAL A 58 0.90 -2.77 23.28
C VAL A 58 1.44 -4.19 23.17
N ILE A 59 2.43 -4.44 22.33
CA ILE A 59 3.11 -5.74 22.28
C ILE A 59 3.77 -6.04 23.64
N SER A 60 4.46 -5.06 24.23
CA SER A 60 5.12 -5.23 25.52
C SER A 60 4.17 -5.38 26.71
N THR A 61 2.96 -4.82 26.64
CA THR A 61 2.02 -4.83 27.77
C THR A 61 0.94 -5.91 27.67
N LYS A 62 0.44 -6.19 26.46
CA LYS A 62 -0.69 -7.11 26.23
C LYS A 62 -0.33 -8.34 25.40
N GLY A 63 0.88 -8.42 24.87
CA GLY A 63 1.35 -9.52 24.03
C GLY A 63 0.82 -9.48 22.59
N PHE A 64 1.31 -10.43 21.77
CA PHE A 64 1.08 -10.43 20.32
C PHE A 64 -0.38 -10.68 19.92
N LYS A 65 -1.03 -11.71 20.50
CA LYS A 65 -2.45 -12.06 20.21
C LYS A 65 -3.37 -10.87 20.45
N GLN A 66 -3.23 -10.21 21.60
CA GLN A 66 -4.02 -9.04 21.93
C GLN A 66 -3.64 -7.84 21.05
N SER A 67 -2.38 -7.65 20.67
CA SER A 67 -1.99 -6.56 19.75
C SER A 67 -2.63 -6.67 18.35
N LEU A 68 -2.98 -7.90 17.93
CA LEU A 68 -3.66 -8.14 16.65
C LEU A 68 -5.18 -7.97 16.77
N CYS A 69 -5.80 -8.47 17.84
CA CYS A 69 -7.27 -8.50 17.94
C CYS A 69 -7.89 -7.38 18.77
N SER A 70 -7.09 -6.64 19.54
CA SER A 70 -7.62 -5.64 20.46
C SER A 70 -8.07 -4.37 19.75
N GLN A 71 -9.38 -4.14 19.76
CA GLN A 71 -9.98 -2.89 19.32
C GLN A 71 -9.60 -1.70 20.24
N SER A 72 -9.14 -1.95 21.47
CA SER A 72 -8.72 -0.86 22.39
C SER A 72 -7.51 -0.05 21.90
N LEU A 73 -6.68 -0.64 21.03
CA LEU A 73 -5.63 0.06 20.29
C LEU A 73 -6.20 1.15 19.37
N LEU A 74 -7.32 0.83 18.73
CA LEU A 74 -8.03 1.68 17.78
C LEU A 74 -8.84 2.80 18.47
N VAL A 75 -8.84 2.89 19.80
CA VAL A 75 -9.51 3.95 20.57
C VAL A 75 -8.52 5.00 21.10
N GLN A 76 -7.22 4.74 21.03
CA GLN A 76 -6.25 5.77 21.42
C GLN A 76 -6.28 6.93 20.41
N PRO A 77 -6.41 8.20 20.86
CA PRO A 77 -6.59 9.34 19.97
C PRO A 77 -5.46 9.49 18.93
N ILE A 78 -4.23 9.24 19.35
CA ILE A 78 -3.05 9.29 18.46
C ILE A 78 -3.17 8.22 17.38
N PHE A 79 -3.49 6.99 17.77
CA PHE A 79 -3.61 5.89 16.82
C PHE A 79 -4.80 6.10 15.87
N GLN A 80 -5.94 6.57 16.36
CA GLN A 80 -7.09 6.94 15.53
C GLN A 80 -6.73 8.00 14.50
N PHE A 81 -6.08 9.08 14.93
CA PHE A 81 -5.64 10.14 14.03
C PHE A 81 -4.76 9.61 12.89
N TRP A 82 -3.75 8.80 13.22
CA TRP A 82 -2.88 8.19 12.22
C TRP A 82 -3.59 7.11 11.38
N GLY A 83 -4.59 6.42 11.93
CA GLY A 83 -5.45 5.49 11.19
C GLY A 83 -6.32 6.20 10.15
N TYR A 84 -6.94 7.34 10.50
CA TYR A 84 -7.68 8.16 9.54
C TYR A 84 -6.76 8.73 8.46
N LEU A 85 -5.59 9.23 8.84
CA LEU A 85 -4.59 9.69 7.87
C LEU A 85 -4.10 8.56 6.96
N PHE A 86 -4.02 7.32 7.44
CA PHE A 86 -3.69 6.16 6.63
C PHE A 86 -4.72 5.91 5.53
N VAL A 87 -6.02 5.95 5.85
CA VAL A 87 -7.09 5.81 4.84
C VAL A 87 -7.05 6.98 3.86
N LEU A 88 -6.88 8.20 4.37
CA LEU A 88 -6.74 9.38 3.52
C LEU A 88 -5.53 9.30 2.60
N SER A 89 -4.43 8.69 3.05
CA SER A 89 -3.25 8.48 2.21
C SER A 89 -3.59 7.60 1.01
N LYS A 90 -4.44 6.57 1.15
CA LYS A 90 -4.85 5.73 0.01
C LYS A 90 -5.61 6.51 -1.05
N LEU A 91 -6.38 7.52 -0.65
CA LEU A 91 -7.01 8.45 -1.59
C LEU A 91 -5.97 9.35 -2.27
N LEU A 92 -5.00 9.88 -1.52
CA LEU A 92 -3.94 10.71 -2.09
C LEU A 92 -3.06 9.92 -3.05
N GLU A 93 -2.68 8.69 -2.70
CA GLU A 93 -1.84 7.77 -3.50
C GLU A 93 -2.41 7.50 -4.90
N LEU A 94 -3.73 7.70 -5.13
CA LEU A 94 -4.31 7.68 -6.47
C LEU A 94 -3.68 8.70 -7.43
N GLY A 95 -3.10 9.78 -6.90
CA GLY A 95 -2.35 10.78 -7.64
C GLY A 95 -1.15 10.19 -8.39
N ASP A 96 -0.54 9.10 -7.89
CA ASP A 96 0.55 8.41 -8.58
C ASP A 96 0.13 7.96 -9.98
N THR A 97 -1.07 7.43 -10.08
CA THR A 97 -1.62 6.97 -11.35
C THR A 97 -1.90 8.12 -12.30
N VAL A 98 -2.32 9.28 -11.78
CA VAL A 98 -2.48 10.51 -12.57
C VAL A 98 -1.13 10.93 -13.17
N PHE A 99 -0.05 10.93 -12.37
CA PHE A 99 1.30 11.23 -12.88
C PHE A 99 1.77 10.25 -13.96
N ILE A 100 1.46 8.96 -13.83
CA ILE A 100 1.78 7.92 -14.82
C ILE A 100 1.09 8.24 -16.16
N VAL A 101 -0.22 8.51 -16.13
CA VAL A 101 -1.01 8.77 -17.33
C VAL A 101 -0.60 10.09 -18.00
N LEU A 102 -0.39 11.16 -17.23
CA LEU A 102 0.05 12.46 -17.76
C LEU A 102 1.46 12.42 -18.38
N GLN A 103 2.32 11.51 -17.91
CA GLN A 103 3.63 11.26 -18.50
C GLN A 103 3.60 10.25 -19.66
N LYS A 104 2.41 9.78 -20.07
CA LYS A 104 2.24 8.70 -21.07
C LYS A 104 3.01 7.43 -20.75
N LYS A 105 3.21 7.13 -19.46
CA LYS A 105 3.81 5.86 -19.04
C LYS A 105 2.74 4.76 -19.07
N GLN A 106 3.18 3.52 -19.29
CA GLN A 106 2.27 2.37 -19.32
C GLN A 106 1.66 2.16 -17.93
N LEU A 107 0.34 2.33 -17.84
CA LEU A 107 -0.42 1.99 -16.65
C LEU A 107 -0.67 0.48 -16.63
N ILE A 108 0.07 -0.24 -15.77
CA ILE A 108 -0.06 -1.69 -15.62
C ILE A 108 -1.28 -2.07 -14.78
N PHE A 109 -1.86 -3.24 -15.06
CA PHE A 109 -3.03 -3.77 -14.34
C PHE A 109 -2.82 -3.78 -12.82
N LEU A 110 -1.68 -4.32 -12.38
CA LEU A 110 -1.32 -4.42 -10.96
C LEU A 110 -1.47 -3.08 -10.22
N HIS A 111 -1.06 -1.97 -10.84
CA HIS A 111 -1.04 -0.67 -10.20
C HIS A 111 -2.46 -0.16 -9.93
N TRP A 112 -3.28 0.06 -10.96
CA TRP A 112 -4.61 0.61 -10.75
C TRP A 112 -5.54 -0.36 -9.99
N TYR A 113 -5.38 -1.68 -10.19
CA TYR A 113 -6.11 -2.69 -9.42
C TYR A 113 -5.78 -2.59 -7.94
N HIS A 114 -4.50 -2.56 -7.57
CA HIS A 114 -4.05 -2.41 -6.18
C HIS A 114 -4.53 -1.10 -5.55
N HIS A 115 -4.31 0.05 -6.20
CA HIS A 115 -4.70 1.36 -5.64
C HIS A 115 -6.21 1.47 -5.42
N THR A 116 -7.03 0.98 -6.37
CA THR A 116 -8.50 1.00 -6.23
C THR A 116 -8.96 0.11 -5.08
N THR A 117 -8.48 -1.13 -5.03
CA THR A 117 -8.91 -2.10 -4.03
C THR A 117 -8.39 -1.77 -2.62
N MET A 118 -7.17 -1.23 -2.50
CA MET A 118 -6.62 -0.75 -1.22
C MET A 118 -7.41 0.42 -0.64
N LEU A 119 -7.85 1.37 -1.47
CA LEU A 119 -8.73 2.45 -1.01
C LEU A 119 -10.03 1.89 -0.41
N ILE A 120 -10.67 0.96 -1.13
CA ILE A 120 -11.95 0.37 -0.69
C ILE A 120 -11.77 -0.41 0.61
N VAL A 121 -10.78 -1.31 0.68
CA VAL A 121 -10.53 -2.16 1.85
C VAL A 121 -10.11 -1.34 3.05
N SER A 122 -9.20 -0.36 2.89
CA SER A 122 -8.75 0.48 4.01
C SER A 122 -9.89 1.31 4.60
N TRP A 123 -10.81 1.80 3.77
CA TRP A 123 -11.99 2.52 4.23
C TRP A 123 -12.90 1.63 5.08
N TYR A 124 -13.27 0.45 4.56
CA TYR A 124 -14.10 -0.50 5.33
C TYR A 124 -13.40 -1.01 6.59
N ALA A 125 -12.09 -1.25 6.52
CA ALA A 125 -11.31 -1.66 7.68
C ALA A 125 -11.26 -0.59 8.79
N CYS A 126 -11.31 0.69 8.42
CA CYS A 126 -11.36 1.79 9.37
C CYS A 126 -12.74 1.92 10.02
N ASP A 127 -13.81 1.84 9.22
CA ASP A 127 -15.19 1.88 9.73
C ASP A 127 -15.47 0.70 10.68
N ASP A 128 -15.04 -0.51 10.32
CA ASP A 128 -15.27 -1.73 11.11
C ASP A 128 -14.27 -1.91 12.27
N LEU A 129 -13.33 -0.98 12.46
CA LEU A 129 -12.22 -1.08 13.42
C LEU A 129 -11.56 -2.46 13.35
N ALA A 130 -11.21 -2.88 12.13
CA ALA A 130 -10.83 -4.24 11.83
C ALA A 130 -9.59 -4.70 12.62
N ALA A 131 -9.66 -5.93 13.14
CA ALA A 131 -8.51 -6.61 13.73
C ALA A 131 -7.31 -6.60 12.77
N GLY A 132 -6.11 -6.44 13.31
CA GLY A 132 -4.86 -6.35 12.54
C GLY A 132 -4.60 -4.99 11.92
N GLY A 133 -5.55 -4.05 11.93
CA GLY A 133 -5.41 -2.74 11.29
C GLY A 133 -4.16 -1.96 11.71
N GLY A 134 -3.76 -2.02 12.99
CA GLY A 134 -2.55 -1.34 13.47
C GLY A 134 -1.24 -1.93 12.98
N TRP A 135 -1.15 -3.26 12.90
CA TRP A 135 -0.01 -3.92 12.28
C TRP A 135 0.04 -3.65 10.77
N SER A 136 -1.11 -3.71 10.10
CA SER A 136 -1.21 -3.38 8.68
C SER A 136 -0.73 -1.95 8.40
N ALA A 137 -1.22 -0.96 9.16
CA ALA A 137 -0.80 0.44 9.04
C ALA A 137 0.69 0.62 9.37
N ALA A 138 1.18 0.06 10.48
CA ALA A 138 2.59 0.19 10.90
C ALA A 138 3.56 -0.31 9.83
N VAL A 139 3.33 -1.53 9.34
CA VAL A 139 4.18 -2.14 8.31
C VAL A 139 4.03 -1.39 6.97
N ASN A 140 2.81 -0.99 6.58
CA ASN A 140 2.61 -0.28 5.32
C ASN A 140 3.30 1.08 5.33
N TYR A 141 3.18 1.84 6.41
CA TYR A 141 3.90 3.11 6.57
C TYR A 141 5.42 2.93 6.44
N SER A 142 5.98 1.89 7.05
CA SER A 142 7.41 1.60 6.94
C SER A 142 7.84 1.31 5.50
N VAL A 143 7.11 0.44 4.80
CA VAL A 143 7.45 0.08 3.41
C VAL A 143 7.20 1.23 2.45
N HIS A 144 6.13 2.00 2.64
CA HIS A 144 5.85 3.19 1.84
C HIS A 144 6.89 4.29 2.05
N ALA A 145 7.40 4.50 3.26
CA ALA A 145 8.50 5.43 3.50
C ALA A 145 9.73 5.07 2.65
N ILE A 146 10.09 3.78 2.57
CA ILE A 146 11.21 3.29 1.76
C ILE A 146 10.91 3.43 0.26
N MET A 147 9.73 2.97 -0.18
CA MET A 147 9.34 2.98 -1.59
C MET A 147 9.26 4.42 -2.16
N TYR A 148 8.61 5.34 -1.45
CA TYR A 148 8.47 6.72 -1.91
C TYR A 148 9.80 7.49 -1.83
N SER A 149 10.67 7.16 -0.87
CA SER A 149 12.03 7.72 -0.87
C SER A 149 12.79 7.32 -2.14
N TYR A 150 12.66 6.05 -2.56
CA TYR A 150 13.22 5.59 -3.83
C TYR A 150 12.61 6.32 -5.04
N TYR A 151 11.29 6.50 -5.08
CA TYR A 151 10.63 7.24 -6.18
C TYR A 151 11.03 8.72 -6.22
N ALA A 152 11.17 9.38 -5.07
CA ALA A 152 11.64 10.75 -4.99
C ALA A 152 13.06 10.88 -5.56
N LEU A 153 13.98 9.99 -5.18
CA LEU A 153 15.35 9.98 -5.70
C LEU A 153 15.38 9.74 -7.21
N ARG A 154 14.60 8.77 -7.72
CA ARG A 154 14.49 8.50 -9.16
C ARG A 154 13.91 9.68 -9.93
N ALA A 155 12.89 10.35 -9.38
CA ALA A 155 12.25 11.50 -10.02
C ALA A 155 13.17 12.74 -10.03
N ALA A 156 14.00 12.91 -9.00
CA ALA A 156 15.03 13.96 -8.92
C ALA A 156 16.19 13.76 -9.91
N GLY A 157 16.25 12.62 -10.61
CA GLY A 157 17.26 12.33 -11.62
C GLY A 157 18.45 11.51 -11.13
N PHE A 158 18.44 11.04 -9.87
CA PHE A 158 19.50 10.18 -9.37
C PHE A 158 19.41 8.78 -10.01
N GLN A 159 20.58 8.27 -10.43
CA GLN A 159 20.71 6.91 -10.94
C GLN A 159 20.76 5.91 -9.79
N VAL A 160 19.60 5.47 -9.32
CA VAL A 160 19.51 4.42 -8.29
C VAL A 160 19.65 3.04 -8.92
N SER A 161 20.45 2.16 -8.30
CA SER A 161 20.74 0.80 -8.77
C SER A 161 19.48 -0.07 -8.90
N CYS A 162 19.50 -0.98 -9.88
CA CYS A 162 18.47 -2.00 -10.07
C CYS A 162 18.32 -2.92 -8.85
N PHE A 163 19.42 -3.17 -8.13
CA PHE A 163 19.41 -3.97 -6.90
C PHE A 163 18.48 -3.38 -5.84
N ILE A 164 18.50 -2.05 -5.66
CA ILE A 164 17.64 -1.37 -4.70
C ILE A 164 16.16 -1.54 -5.08
N ALA A 165 15.83 -1.40 -6.37
CA ALA A 165 14.46 -1.61 -6.86
C ALA A 165 13.98 -3.06 -6.62
N MET A 166 14.86 -4.03 -6.83
CA MET A 166 14.59 -5.43 -6.56
C MET A 166 14.35 -5.67 -5.06
N THR A 167 15.21 -5.13 -4.19
CA THR A 167 15.06 -5.22 -2.73
C THR A 167 13.74 -4.62 -2.24
N ILE A 168 13.34 -3.46 -2.78
CA ILE A 168 12.04 -2.84 -2.43
C ILE A 168 10.88 -3.76 -2.82
N THR A 169 10.93 -4.32 -4.03
CA THR A 169 9.89 -5.25 -4.50
C THR A 169 9.84 -6.51 -3.60
N THR A 170 10.99 -7.04 -3.19
CA THR A 170 11.08 -8.16 -2.25
C THR A 170 10.48 -7.80 -0.89
N ILE A 171 10.78 -6.62 -0.34
CA ILE A 171 10.20 -6.14 0.92
C ILE A 171 8.66 -6.06 0.81
N GLN A 172 8.13 -5.57 -0.30
CA GLN A 172 6.68 -5.51 -0.54
C GLN A 172 6.05 -6.91 -0.59
N MET A 173 6.71 -7.88 -1.22
CA MET A 173 6.23 -9.27 -1.24
C MET A 173 6.24 -9.90 0.16
N VAL A 174 7.30 -9.67 0.95
CA VAL A 174 7.38 -10.13 2.34
C VAL A 174 6.30 -9.48 3.20
N GLN A 175 6.01 -8.20 3.00
CA GLN A 175 4.90 -7.51 3.66
C GLN A 175 3.56 -8.18 3.35
N ILE A 176 3.27 -8.47 2.07
CA ILE A 176 2.01 -9.13 1.67
C ILE A 176 1.90 -10.52 2.31
N LEU A 177 2.99 -11.29 2.34
CA LEU A 177 3.03 -12.58 3.01
C LEU A 177 2.75 -12.44 4.52
N GLY A 178 3.34 -11.45 5.17
CA GLY A 178 3.08 -11.12 6.57
C GLY A 178 1.60 -10.84 6.83
N TYR A 179 0.93 -10.10 5.94
CA TYR A 179 -0.52 -9.84 6.04
C TYR A 179 -1.36 -11.10 5.88
N ILE A 180 -0.99 -12.01 4.98
CA ILE A 180 -1.67 -13.31 4.84
C ILE A 180 -1.55 -14.10 6.14
N VAL A 181 -0.35 -14.18 6.72
CA VAL A 181 -0.12 -14.88 7.99
C VAL A 181 -0.94 -14.25 9.11
N MET A 182 -0.94 -12.92 9.23
CA MET A 182 -1.77 -12.21 10.21
C MET A 182 -3.26 -12.51 10.05
N ASN A 183 -3.79 -12.49 8.83
CA ASN A 183 -5.19 -12.81 8.58
C ASN A 183 -5.54 -14.25 8.97
N VAL A 184 -4.66 -15.22 8.67
CA VAL A 184 -4.84 -16.61 9.11
C VAL A 184 -4.87 -16.71 10.63
N LEU A 185 -3.96 -16.03 11.34
CA LEU A 185 -3.96 -15.99 12.81
C LEU A 185 -5.24 -15.38 13.37
N ILE A 186 -5.71 -14.27 12.79
CA ILE A 186 -6.98 -13.64 13.18
C ILE A 186 -8.13 -14.63 12.99
N ILE A 187 -8.19 -15.35 11.86
CA ILE A 187 -9.23 -16.35 11.58
C ILE A 187 -9.22 -17.48 12.61
N ILE A 188 -8.05 -17.99 12.97
CA ILE A 188 -7.92 -19.03 14.00
C ILE A 188 -8.43 -18.52 15.35
N TRP A 189 -8.08 -17.29 15.72
CA TRP A 189 -8.47 -16.70 17.01
C TRP A 189 -9.90 -16.15 17.05
N MET A 190 -10.60 -16.06 15.92
CA MET A 190 -12.04 -15.77 15.89
C MET A 190 -12.86 -16.86 16.59
N GLY A 191 -12.38 -18.11 16.61
CA GLY A 191 -13.04 -19.22 17.30
C GLY A 191 -13.15 -19.02 18.83
N ASP A 192 -12.23 -18.26 19.41
CA ASP A 192 -12.18 -17.98 20.85
C ASP A 192 -12.96 -16.71 21.25
N ASN A 193 -13.76 -16.12 20.34
CA ASN A 193 -14.39 -14.79 20.48
C ASN A 193 -13.41 -13.63 20.74
N ALA A 194 -12.11 -13.83 20.49
CA ALA A 194 -11.09 -12.80 20.73
C ALA A 194 -11.10 -11.67 19.69
N CYS A 195 -11.66 -11.90 18.50
CA CYS A 195 -11.61 -10.98 17.35
C CYS A 195 -12.98 -10.93 16.63
N PRO A 196 -13.78 -9.85 16.74
CA PRO A 196 -15.15 -9.81 16.21
C PRO A 196 -15.29 -9.42 14.72
N THR A 197 -14.24 -9.44 13.90
CA THR A 197 -14.29 -8.93 12.50
C THR A 197 -14.20 -10.06 11.46
N ARG A 198 -15.31 -10.43 10.81
CA ARG A 198 -15.35 -11.52 9.79
C ARG A 198 -15.23 -11.05 8.34
N THR A 199 -16.04 -10.09 7.92
CA THR A 199 -16.21 -9.77 6.49
C THR A 199 -14.97 -9.13 5.86
N VAL A 200 -14.40 -8.11 6.49
CA VAL A 200 -13.20 -7.40 5.99
C VAL A 200 -11.97 -8.32 5.97
N ILE A 201 -11.84 -9.24 6.94
CA ILE A 201 -10.74 -10.20 6.98
C ILE A 201 -10.82 -11.20 5.82
N PHE A 202 -12.02 -11.68 5.50
CA PHE A 202 -12.21 -12.56 4.35
C PHE A 202 -11.86 -11.87 3.02
N ILE A 203 -12.42 -10.68 2.79
CA ILE A 203 -12.17 -9.90 1.58
C ILE A 203 -10.67 -9.55 1.43
N SER A 204 -10.04 -9.07 2.51
CA SER A 204 -8.61 -8.74 2.49
C SER A 204 -7.73 -9.96 2.25
N SER A 205 -8.10 -11.14 2.76
CA SER A 205 -7.36 -12.38 2.51
C SER A 205 -7.34 -12.75 1.03
N VAL A 206 -8.49 -12.70 0.36
CA VAL A 206 -8.59 -12.94 -1.09
C VAL A 206 -7.72 -11.94 -1.86
N LEU A 207 -7.76 -10.67 -1.47
CA LEU A 207 -6.99 -9.62 -2.12
C LEU A 207 -5.49 -9.79 -1.91
N TYR A 208 -5.02 -10.08 -0.70
CA TYR A 208 -3.60 -10.30 -0.43
C TYR A 208 -3.03 -11.49 -1.21
N VAL A 209 -3.78 -12.58 -1.32
CA VAL A 209 -3.40 -13.71 -2.20
C VAL A 209 -3.31 -13.26 -3.65
N SER A 210 -4.30 -12.50 -4.13
CA SER A 210 -4.27 -11.96 -5.51
C SER A 210 -3.04 -11.07 -5.75
N TYR A 211 -2.67 -10.21 -4.80
CA TYR A 211 -1.48 -9.36 -4.94
C TYR A 211 -0.20 -10.17 -4.90
N LEU A 212 -0.08 -11.18 -4.04
CA LEU A 212 1.11 -12.02 -3.98
C LEU A 212 1.39 -12.68 -5.34
N VAL A 213 0.34 -13.19 -6.01
CA VAL A 213 0.45 -13.76 -7.36
C VAL A 213 0.86 -12.68 -8.38
N LEU A 214 0.23 -11.51 -8.35
CA LEU A 214 0.52 -10.44 -9.31
C LEU A 214 1.93 -9.85 -9.12
N PHE A 215 2.37 -9.62 -7.88
CA PHE A 215 3.72 -9.17 -7.57
C PHE A 215 4.76 -10.23 -7.91
N GLY A 216 4.47 -11.51 -7.64
CA GLY A 216 5.34 -12.62 -8.04
C GLY A 216 5.51 -12.70 -9.57
N ASN A 217 4.41 -12.55 -10.32
CA ASN A 217 4.46 -12.49 -11.78
C ASN A 217 5.25 -11.26 -12.28
N TYR A 218 5.02 -10.08 -11.69
CA TYR A 218 5.77 -8.87 -12.01
C TYR A 218 7.27 -9.03 -11.74
N PHE A 219 7.64 -9.60 -10.59
CA PHE A 219 9.02 -9.86 -10.20
C PHE A 219 9.70 -10.81 -11.18
N PHE A 220 9.04 -11.92 -11.52
CA PHE A 220 9.55 -12.89 -12.48
C PHE A 220 9.79 -12.28 -13.86
N GLN A 221 8.82 -11.52 -14.39
CA GLN A 221 8.93 -10.90 -15.71
C GLN A 221 10.00 -9.78 -15.74
N THR A 222 10.11 -8.99 -14.68
CA THR A 222 10.96 -7.80 -14.66
C THR A 222 12.41 -8.12 -14.33
N TYR A 223 12.66 -9.00 -13.34
CA TYR A 223 14.01 -9.24 -12.82
C TYR A 223 14.59 -10.56 -13.33
N LEU A 224 13.84 -11.66 -13.23
CA LEU A 224 14.37 -12.98 -13.56
C LEU A 224 14.43 -13.23 -15.07
N ARG A 225 13.33 -12.97 -15.79
CA ARG A 225 13.27 -13.18 -17.25
C ARG A 225 14.19 -12.24 -18.02
N ARG A 226 14.33 -10.98 -17.58
CA ARG A 226 15.29 -10.03 -18.19
C ARG A 226 16.73 -10.43 -17.92
N SER A 227 17.05 -10.88 -16.70
CA SER A 227 18.39 -11.39 -16.37
C SER A 227 18.76 -12.61 -17.21
N GLN A 228 17.81 -13.52 -17.44
CA GLN A 228 18.03 -14.68 -18.32
C GLN A 228 18.26 -14.28 -19.79
N LYS A 229 17.56 -13.26 -20.30
CA LYS A 229 17.79 -12.77 -21.67
C LYS A 229 19.15 -12.10 -21.82
N SER A 230 19.55 -11.26 -20.85
CA SER A 230 20.86 -10.60 -20.81
C SER A 230 22.04 -11.57 -20.62
N LYS A 231 21.82 -12.79 -20.12
CA LYS A 231 22.86 -13.84 -20.03
C LYS A 231 22.96 -14.71 -21.28
N ARG A 232 21.99 -14.63 -22.20
CA ARG A 232 21.94 -15.41 -23.45
C ARG A 232 22.40 -14.61 -24.67
N GLU A 233 22.48 -13.29 -24.55
CA GLU A 233 23.13 -12.36 -25.49
C GLU A 233 24.59 -12.16 -25.06
#